data_AF-A0A3D1KES8-F1
#
_entry.id   AF-A0A3D1KES8-F1
#
_cell.length_a   1.000
_cell.length_b   1.000
_cell.length_c   1.000
_cell.angle_alpha   90.00
_cell.angle_beta   90.00
_cell.angle_gamma   90.00
#
_symmetry.space_group_name_H-M   'P 1'
#
loop_
_entity.id
_entity.type
_entity.pdbx_description
1 polymer ?
#
loop_
_entity_poly.entity_id
_entity_poly.type
_entity_poly.pdbx_seq_one_letter_code
_entity_poly.pdbx_strand_id
1 'polypeptide(L)'
;MKHCLAYILLLLLTACGADKHLKKGDQYYAIGEYYEASLEYAKAYSKTPSQKRDERGKIAYKVAESNRKLNYISKALAAYRNAARYKYTDTLTYFYIGELERASRDYKSAAKNYQLYLETHPGDPATLLGLQSCAAAPVLREKGSQYTVREDRFFNARYDDFSPVLADDRIYFSSTRKESTGDDANGVTGMKSGDIFMAEKDEKGKWKRPVPVEGGVNTAYDEGACALSPDGKTMYFTRCRWDARYPRMAEIYQSTRTDATWGQATLCQLSK
;
A
#
# COMPACT_ATOMS: atom_id res chain seq x y z
N MET A 1 -1.52 49.77 24.76
CA MET A 1 -2.68 49.15 24.09
C MET A 1 -2.44 48.78 22.63
N LYS A 2 -1.79 49.62 21.81
CA LYS A 2 -1.48 49.29 20.39
C LYS A 2 -0.56 48.08 20.20
N HIS A 3 0.39 47.85 21.12
CA HIS A 3 1.27 46.67 21.06
C HIS A 3 0.57 45.35 21.47
N CYS A 4 -0.39 45.37 22.41
CA CYS A 4 -1.16 44.17 22.75
C CYS A 4 -2.06 43.69 21.60
N LEU A 5 -2.64 44.61 20.81
CA LEU A 5 -3.49 44.25 19.67
C LEU A 5 -2.69 43.56 18.56
N ALA A 6 -1.44 43.99 18.31
CA ALA A 6 -0.57 43.39 17.31
C ALA A 6 -0.13 41.97 17.69
N TYR A 7 0.10 41.69 18.97
CA TYR A 7 0.41 40.34 19.46
C TYR A 7 -0.80 39.39 19.38
N ILE A 8 -2.01 39.88 19.63
CA ILE A 8 -3.25 39.08 19.51
C ILE A 8 -3.56 38.78 18.03
N LEU A 9 -3.28 39.71 17.11
CA LEU A 9 -3.45 39.48 15.66
C LEU A 9 -2.40 38.51 15.07
N LEU A 10 -1.16 38.50 15.58
CA LEU A 10 -0.13 37.53 15.19
C LEU A 10 -0.41 36.11 15.72
N LEU A 11 -1.04 35.98 16.88
CA LEU A 11 -1.44 34.70 17.46
C LEU A 11 -2.60 34.03 16.68
N LEU A 12 -3.46 34.80 16.03
CA LEU A 12 -4.58 34.29 15.23
C LEU A 12 -4.18 33.73 13.85
N LEU A 13 -2.98 34.04 13.34
CA LEU A 13 -2.53 33.58 12.03
C LEU A 13 -1.87 32.19 12.05
N THR A 14 -1.53 31.65 13.22
CA THR A 14 -0.86 30.34 13.34
C THR A 14 -1.82 29.16 13.56
N ALA A 15 -3.07 29.43 13.96
CA ALA A 15 -4.04 28.40 14.32
C ALA A 15 -4.72 27.71 13.10
N CYS A 16 -4.85 28.36 11.94
CA CYS A 16 -5.61 27.79 10.82
C CYS A 16 -4.84 26.76 9.96
N GLY A 17 -3.52 26.61 10.15
CA GLY A 17 -2.70 25.77 9.29
C GLY A 17 -2.90 24.27 9.52
N ALA A 18 -2.82 23.82 10.78
CA ALA A 18 -2.89 22.40 11.13
C ALA A 18 -4.29 21.82 10.90
N ASP A 19 -5.33 22.52 11.34
CA ASP A 19 -6.73 22.05 11.24
C ASP A 19 -7.19 21.87 9.79
N LYS A 20 -6.74 22.75 8.88
CA LYS A 20 -7.01 22.62 7.44
C LYS A 20 -6.49 21.29 6.89
N HIS A 21 -5.25 20.94 7.21
CA HIS A 21 -4.62 19.70 6.76
C HIS A 21 -5.23 18.48 7.46
N LEU A 22 -5.57 18.59 8.75
CA LEU A 22 -6.25 17.54 9.48
C LEU A 22 -7.60 17.19 8.84
N LYS A 23 -8.42 18.21 8.53
CA LYS A 23 -9.72 18.02 7.88
C LYS A 23 -9.61 17.40 6.48
N LYS A 24 -8.60 17.81 5.69
CA LYS A 24 -8.33 17.19 4.39
C LYS A 24 -7.90 15.74 4.53
N GLY A 25 -6.99 15.45 5.46
CA GLY A 25 -6.58 14.08 5.76
C GLY A 25 -7.76 13.19 6.14
N ASP A 26 -8.69 13.70 6.96
CA ASP A 26 -9.91 12.99 7.35
C ASP A 26 -10.81 12.68 6.15
N GLN A 27 -10.94 13.62 5.22
CA GLN A 27 -11.71 13.44 3.98
C GLN A 27 -11.10 12.34 3.10
N TYR A 28 -9.78 12.38 2.87
CA TYR A 28 -9.07 11.35 2.11
C TYR A 28 -9.13 9.98 2.77
N TYR A 29 -8.92 9.93 4.09
CA TYR A 29 -8.97 8.68 4.84
C TYR A 29 -10.34 8.02 4.77
N ALA A 30 -11.42 8.82 4.84
CA ALA A 30 -12.80 8.33 4.77
C ALA A 30 -13.15 7.67 3.43
N ILE A 31 -12.47 8.05 2.34
CA ILE A 31 -12.67 7.46 1.00
C ILE A 31 -11.58 6.42 0.64
N GLY A 32 -10.69 6.10 1.58
CA GLY A 32 -9.63 5.11 1.38
C GLY A 32 -8.37 5.62 0.67
N GLU A 33 -8.26 6.93 0.42
CA GLU A 33 -7.07 7.56 -0.15
C GLU A 33 -5.98 7.73 0.92
N TYR A 34 -5.46 6.59 1.40
CA TYR A 34 -4.56 6.56 2.54
C TYR A 34 -3.20 7.23 2.27
N TYR A 35 -2.74 7.23 1.02
CA TYR A 35 -1.52 7.94 0.64
C TYR A 35 -1.69 9.45 0.84
N GLU A 36 -2.72 10.04 0.25
CA GLU A 36 -3.01 11.47 0.41
C GLU A 36 -3.33 11.84 1.86
N ALA A 37 -4.10 10.99 2.56
CA ALA A 37 -4.36 11.16 3.98
C ALA A 37 -3.05 11.23 4.80
N SER A 38 -2.11 10.33 4.52
CA SER A 38 -0.82 10.30 5.22
C SER A 38 0.00 11.58 5.01
N LEU A 39 -0.03 12.15 3.80
CA LEU A 39 0.67 13.40 3.49
C LEU A 39 0.05 14.59 4.21
N GLU A 40 -1.28 14.68 4.21
CA GLU A 40 -2.01 15.76 4.89
C GLU A 40 -1.86 15.66 6.41
N TYR A 41 -1.96 14.47 7.02
CA TYR A 41 -1.71 14.31 8.45
C TYR A 41 -0.26 14.62 8.83
N ALA A 42 0.72 14.28 8.00
CA ALA A 42 2.12 14.64 8.25
C ALA A 42 2.31 16.17 8.23
N LYS A 43 1.66 16.88 7.28
CA LYS A 43 1.65 18.35 7.25
C LYS A 43 0.98 18.92 8.51
N ALA A 44 -0.17 18.39 8.92
CA ALA A 44 -0.86 18.80 10.15
C ALA A 44 0.04 18.62 11.37
N TYR A 45 0.72 17.48 11.50
CA TYR A 45 1.64 17.19 12.61
C TYR A 45 2.81 18.17 12.64
N SER A 46 3.41 18.46 11.49
CA SER A 46 4.54 19.41 11.38
C SER A 46 4.16 20.83 11.80
N LYS A 47 2.91 21.23 11.57
CA LYS A 47 2.37 22.56 11.90
C LYS A 47 1.80 22.64 13.32
N THR A 48 1.68 21.51 14.02
CA THR A 48 1.14 21.48 15.39
C THR A 48 2.28 21.76 16.39
N PRO A 49 2.18 22.83 17.22
CA PRO A 49 3.24 23.18 18.18
C PRO A 49 3.59 22.02 19.13
N SER A 50 4.86 21.89 19.49
CA SER A 50 5.35 20.78 20.34
C SER A 50 4.72 20.73 21.74
N GLN A 51 4.25 21.89 22.23
CA GLN A 51 3.56 22.05 23.51
C GLN A 51 2.16 21.42 23.51
N LYS A 52 1.53 21.32 22.33
CA LYS A 52 0.20 20.71 22.16
C LYS A 52 0.30 19.19 22.08
N ARG A 53 0.77 18.57 23.17
CA ARG A 53 1.12 17.14 23.22
C ARG A 53 -0.05 16.23 22.85
N ASP A 54 -1.24 16.51 23.35
CA ASP A 54 -2.43 15.68 23.10
C ASP A 54 -2.87 15.74 21.63
N GLU A 55 -2.88 16.92 21.02
CA GLU A 55 -3.15 17.09 19.59
C GLU A 55 -2.10 16.36 18.75
N ARG A 56 -0.81 16.49 19.10
CA ARG A 56 0.27 15.77 18.41
C ARG A 56 0.16 14.26 18.53
N GLY A 57 -0.29 13.74 19.68
CA GLY A 57 -0.58 12.31 19.87
C GLY A 57 -1.66 11.81 18.91
N LYS A 58 -2.79 12.53 18.87
CA LYS A 58 -3.92 12.24 17.96
C LYS A 58 -3.51 12.22 16.50
N ILE A 59 -2.79 13.26 16.05
CA ILE A 59 -2.35 13.37 14.65
C ILE A 59 -1.30 12.31 14.33
N ALA A 60 -0.35 12.04 15.23
CA ALA A 60 0.63 10.97 15.04
C ALA A 60 -0.03 9.61 14.86
N TYR A 61 -1.10 9.33 15.61
CA TYR A 61 -1.87 8.10 15.43
C TYR A 61 -2.53 8.02 14.05
N LYS A 62 -3.10 9.12 13.55
CA LYS A 62 -3.66 9.18 12.18
C LYS A 62 -2.59 8.98 11.09
N VAL A 63 -1.40 9.55 11.28
CA VAL A 63 -0.24 9.27 10.42
C VAL A 63 0.11 7.78 10.45
N ALA A 64 0.11 7.17 11.64
CA ALA A 64 0.44 5.76 11.82
C ALA A 64 -0.57 4.84 11.13
N GLU A 65 -1.87 5.04 11.35
CA GLU A 65 -2.94 4.27 10.71
C GLU A 65 -2.87 4.36 9.19
N SER A 66 -2.71 5.56 8.64
CA SER A 66 -2.62 5.75 7.19
C SER A 66 -1.43 5.00 6.60
N ASN A 67 -0.25 5.12 7.23
CA ASN A 67 0.95 4.41 6.76
C ASN A 67 0.85 2.89 6.98
N ARG A 68 0.14 2.42 8.02
CA ARG A 68 -0.12 1.00 8.24
C ARG A 68 -0.99 0.42 7.12
N LYS A 69 -2.05 1.13 6.73
CA LYS A 69 -2.91 0.74 5.60
C LYS A 69 -2.16 0.66 4.27
N LEU A 70 -1.11 1.46 4.11
CA LEU A 70 -0.20 1.46 2.96
C LEU A 70 0.94 0.42 3.05
N ASN A 71 1.04 -0.32 4.16
CA ASN A 71 2.18 -1.18 4.47
C ASN A 71 3.55 -0.45 4.47
N TYR A 72 3.56 0.87 4.75
CA TYR A 72 4.78 1.66 4.91
C TYR A 72 5.36 1.47 6.31
N ILE A 73 5.91 0.27 6.55
CA ILE A 73 6.25 -0.27 7.88
C ILE A 73 7.03 0.74 8.74
N SER A 74 8.14 1.27 8.23
CA SER A 74 9.01 2.18 8.99
C SER A 74 8.31 3.49 9.38
N LYS A 75 7.49 4.05 8.49
CA LYS A 75 6.75 5.29 8.75
C LYS A 75 5.63 5.06 9.76
N ALA A 76 4.88 3.97 9.60
CA ALA A 76 3.82 3.58 10.52
C ALA A 76 4.36 3.36 11.94
N LEU A 77 5.44 2.58 12.07
CA LEU A 77 6.06 2.26 13.34
C LEU A 77 6.59 3.51 14.06
N ALA A 78 7.25 4.42 13.34
CA ALA A 78 7.72 5.68 13.90
C ALA A 78 6.56 6.55 14.41
N ALA A 79 5.45 6.60 13.66
CA ALA A 79 4.28 7.39 14.01
C ALA A 79 3.52 6.81 15.21
N TYR A 80 3.34 5.48 15.30
CA TYR A 80 2.75 4.84 16.48
C TYR A 80 3.58 5.05 17.74
N ARG A 81 4.92 4.90 17.66
CA ARG A 81 5.81 5.17 18.79
C ARG A 81 5.70 6.63 19.25
N ASN A 82 5.54 7.57 18.32
CA ASN A 82 5.27 8.97 18.66
C ASN A 82 3.91 9.14 19.36
N ALA A 83 2.84 8.50 18.87
CA ALA A 83 1.52 8.54 19.48
C ALA A 83 1.54 7.95 20.91
N ALA A 84 2.16 6.80 21.10
CA ALA A 84 2.35 6.15 22.39
C ALA A 84 3.19 7.01 23.36
N ARG A 85 4.24 7.71 22.88
CA ARG A 85 5.01 8.67 23.68
C ARG A 85 4.16 9.84 24.19
N TYR A 86 3.14 10.23 23.43
CA TYR A 86 2.14 11.22 23.86
C TYR A 86 0.96 10.61 24.62
N LYS A 87 1.03 9.33 25.00
CA LYS A 87 -0.03 8.59 25.70
C LYS A 87 -1.34 8.55 24.91
N TYR A 88 -1.28 8.60 23.58
CA TYR A 88 -2.43 8.44 22.70
C TYR A 88 -2.34 7.09 21.99
N THR A 89 -3.03 6.10 22.54
CA THR A 89 -3.12 4.73 22.05
C THR A 89 -4.56 4.26 22.12
N ASP A 90 -4.96 3.37 21.22
CA ASP A 90 -6.20 2.60 21.28
C ASP A 90 -5.93 1.15 21.74
N THR A 91 -6.98 0.34 21.84
CA THR A 91 -6.89 -1.05 22.29
C THR A 91 -6.01 -1.91 21.37
N LEU A 92 -5.93 -1.59 20.07
CA LEU A 92 -5.18 -2.35 19.08
C LEU A 92 -3.76 -1.83 18.82
N THR A 93 -3.36 -0.70 19.42
CA THR A 93 -2.09 -0.02 19.09
C THR A 93 -0.89 -0.95 19.26
N TYR A 94 -0.81 -1.66 20.38
CA TYR A 94 0.33 -2.53 20.68
C TYR A 94 0.32 -3.81 19.84
N PHE A 95 -0.87 -4.32 19.48
CA PHE A 95 -0.98 -5.38 18.49
C PHE A 95 -0.38 -4.94 17.13
N TYR A 96 -0.78 -3.77 16.63
CA TYR A 96 -0.26 -3.27 15.35
C TYR A 96 1.22 -2.89 15.39
N ILE A 97 1.73 -2.34 16.49
CA ILE A 97 3.18 -2.15 16.67
C ILE A 97 3.88 -3.51 16.59
N GLY A 98 3.37 -4.53 17.26
CA GLY A 98 3.91 -5.89 17.21
C GLY A 98 3.93 -6.47 15.79
N GLU A 99 2.83 -6.35 15.04
CA GLU A 99 2.77 -6.77 13.64
C GLU A 99 3.80 -6.07 12.76
N LEU A 100 3.96 -4.75 12.91
CA LEU A 100 4.93 -3.95 12.16
C LEU A 100 6.38 -4.30 12.52
N GLU A 101 6.67 -4.50 13.80
CA GLU A 101 8.00 -4.92 14.28
C GLU A 101 8.33 -6.32 13.77
N ARG A 102 7.37 -7.26 13.82
CA ARG A 102 7.52 -8.61 13.26
C ARG A 102 7.78 -8.57 11.76
N ALA A 103 7.04 -7.75 11.00
CA ALA A 103 7.25 -7.57 9.56
C ALA A 103 8.63 -6.97 9.24
N SER A 104 9.13 -6.06 10.09
CA SER A 104 10.49 -5.51 10.00
C SER A 104 11.59 -6.44 10.54
N ARG A 105 11.24 -7.65 10.97
CA ARG A 105 12.12 -8.68 11.55
C ARG A 105 12.70 -8.33 12.93
N ASP A 106 12.16 -7.32 13.61
CA ASP A 106 12.43 -7.02 15.01
C ASP A 106 11.56 -7.88 15.92
N TYR A 107 11.81 -9.19 15.90
CA TYR A 107 11.02 -10.19 16.64
C TYR A 107 11.06 -9.98 18.15
N LYS A 108 12.16 -9.40 18.67
CA LYS A 108 12.33 -9.15 20.10
C LYS A 108 11.41 -8.03 20.59
N SER A 109 11.35 -6.91 19.87
CA SER A 109 10.42 -5.83 20.20
C SER A 109 8.98 -6.26 19.95
N ALA A 110 8.72 -6.97 18.85
CA ALA A 110 7.39 -7.46 18.51
C ALA A 110 6.80 -8.31 19.64
N ALA A 111 7.58 -9.26 20.17
CA ALA A 111 7.15 -10.11 21.27
C ALA A 111 6.77 -9.33 22.53
N LYS A 112 7.48 -8.24 22.86
CA LYS A 112 7.14 -7.39 24.01
C LYS A 112 5.81 -6.67 23.80
N ASN A 113 5.57 -6.14 22.60
CA ASN A 113 4.33 -5.44 22.30
C ASN A 113 3.13 -6.38 22.22
N TYR A 114 3.31 -7.61 21.73
CA TYR A 114 2.28 -8.65 21.81
C TYR A 114 1.97 -9.05 23.25
N GLN A 115 2.97 -9.21 24.12
CA GLN A 115 2.76 -9.49 25.54
C GLN A 115 1.93 -8.37 26.19
N LEU A 116 2.28 -7.11 25.93
CA LEU A 116 1.53 -5.95 26.43
C LEU A 116 0.08 -5.94 25.94
N TYR A 117 -0.17 -6.30 24.68
CA TYR A 117 -1.54 -6.42 24.16
C TYR A 117 -2.32 -7.54 24.86
N LEU A 118 -1.70 -8.70 25.10
CA LEU A 118 -2.31 -9.85 25.78
C LEU A 118 -2.66 -9.60 27.24
N GLU A 119 -2.06 -8.60 27.91
CA GLU A 119 -2.46 -8.21 29.28
C GLU A 119 -3.94 -7.78 29.35
N THR A 120 -4.47 -7.21 28.25
CA THR A 120 -5.86 -6.75 28.15
C THR A 120 -6.73 -7.62 27.24
N HIS A 121 -6.10 -8.43 26.37
CA HIS A 121 -6.77 -9.34 25.44
C HIS A 121 -6.25 -10.78 25.63
N PRO A 122 -6.41 -11.37 26.82
CA PRO A 122 -5.85 -12.69 27.09
C PRO A 122 -6.43 -13.73 26.13
N GLY A 123 -5.56 -14.51 25.50
CA GLY A 123 -5.97 -15.59 24.59
C GLY A 123 -6.26 -15.15 23.16
N ASP A 124 -6.01 -13.90 22.77
CA ASP A 124 -6.18 -13.46 21.36
C ASP A 124 -5.39 -14.36 20.39
N PRO A 125 -6.06 -15.11 19.48
CA PRO A 125 -5.40 -16.11 18.67
C PRO A 125 -4.34 -15.55 17.72
N ALA A 126 -4.61 -14.38 17.12
CA ALA A 126 -3.70 -13.74 16.18
C ALA A 126 -2.40 -13.31 16.88
N THR A 127 -2.51 -12.75 18.08
CA THR A 127 -1.36 -12.32 18.88
C THR A 127 -0.53 -13.49 19.39
N LEU A 128 -1.18 -14.57 19.84
CA LEU A 128 -0.48 -15.80 20.25
C LEU A 128 0.31 -16.42 19.08
N LEU A 129 -0.29 -16.45 17.88
CA LEU A 129 0.41 -16.87 16.66
C LEU A 129 1.58 -15.94 16.31
N GLY A 130 1.40 -14.63 16.48
CA GLY A 130 2.45 -13.62 16.31
C GLY A 130 3.65 -13.88 17.25
N LEU A 131 3.40 -14.18 18.52
CA LEU A 131 4.43 -14.55 19.50
C LEU A 131 5.17 -15.84 19.14
N GLN A 132 4.42 -16.88 18.77
CA GLN A 132 4.99 -18.14 18.30
C GLN A 132 5.87 -17.90 17.07
N SER A 133 5.42 -17.06 16.13
CA SER A 133 6.18 -16.69 14.94
C SER A 133 7.48 -15.96 15.31
N CYS A 134 7.45 -15.06 16.29
CA CYS A 134 8.64 -14.35 16.76
C CYS A 134 9.67 -15.31 17.39
N ALA A 135 9.22 -16.34 18.10
CA ALA A 135 10.10 -17.36 18.68
C ALA A 135 10.66 -18.32 17.61
N ALA A 136 9.84 -18.71 16.63
CA ALA A 136 10.22 -19.65 15.59
C ALA A 136 11.16 -19.04 14.53
N ALA A 137 10.99 -17.77 14.18
CA ALA A 137 11.70 -17.17 13.05
C ALA A 137 13.24 -17.21 13.16
N PRO A 138 13.88 -16.92 14.31
CA PRO A 138 15.34 -17.04 14.45
C PRO A 138 15.83 -18.48 14.26
N VAL A 139 15.11 -19.46 14.80
CA VAL A 139 15.43 -20.90 14.70
C VAL A 139 15.31 -21.38 13.26
N LEU A 140 14.22 -21.01 12.57
CA LEU A 140 14.03 -21.33 11.16
C LEU A 140 15.10 -20.70 10.28
N ARG A 141 15.53 -19.48 10.59
CA ARG A 141 16.61 -18.81 9.86
C ARG A 141 17.94 -19.53 10.03
N GLU A 142 18.27 -19.99 11.23
CA GLU A 142 19.50 -20.75 11.51
C GLU A 142 19.49 -22.13 10.84
N LYS A 143 18.33 -22.80 10.85
CA LYS A 143 18.12 -24.07 10.12
C LYS A 143 18.38 -23.91 8.61
N GLY A 144 18.15 -22.72 8.07
CA GLY A 144 18.35 -22.42 6.65
C GLY A 144 17.26 -23.02 5.75
N SER A 145 17.48 -22.90 4.43
CA SER A 145 16.57 -23.38 3.39
C SER A 145 17.34 -24.26 2.41
N GLN A 146 16.69 -25.30 1.89
CA GLN A 146 17.24 -26.12 0.80
C GLN A 146 17.37 -25.33 -0.52
N TYR A 147 16.66 -24.22 -0.62
CA TYR A 147 16.64 -23.36 -1.79
C TYR A 147 17.16 -21.97 -1.43
N THR A 148 17.98 -21.41 -2.33
CA THR A 148 18.30 -19.99 -2.31
C THR A 148 17.37 -19.26 -3.28
N VAL A 149 16.55 -18.37 -2.75
CA VAL A 149 15.74 -17.46 -3.58
C VAL A 149 16.50 -16.14 -3.72
N ARG A 150 16.64 -15.66 -4.95
CA ARG A 150 17.26 -14.36 -5.24
C ARG A 150 16.28 -13.50 -6.02
N GLU A 151 16.33 -12.21 -5.76
CA GLU A 151 15.66 -11.22 -6.59
C GLU A 151 16.27 -11.27 -8.00
N ASP A 152 15.42 -11.48 -9.01
CA ASP A 152 15.81 -11.28 -10.39
C ASP A 152 15.60 -9.81 -10.75
N ARG A 153 16.69 -9.03 -10.80
CA ARG A 153 16.66 -7.59 -11.11
C ARG A 153 16.48 -7.28 -12.59
N PHE A 154 16.60 -8.30 -13.45
CA PHE A 154 16.24 -8.16 -14.85
C PHE A 154 14.72 -8.21 -15.01
N PHE A 155 14.08 -9.09 -14.23
CA PHE A 155 12.64 -9.26 -14.23
C PHE A 155 11.92 -8.23 -13.35
N ASN A 156 12.25 -8.13 -12.06
CA ASN A 156 11.58 -7.29 -11.07
C ASN A 156 12.03 -5.82 -11.13
N ALA A 157 11.09 -4.91 -10.88
CA ALA A 157 11.39 -3.49 -10.74
C ALA A 157 11.26 -3.02 -9.28
N ARG A 158 11.66 -1.77 -9.05
CA ARG A 158 11.46 -1.05 -7.77
C ARG A 158 10.01 -0.59 -7.53
N TYR A 159 9.09 -1.02 -8.39
CA TYR A 159 7.66 -0.71 -8.36
C TYR A 159 6.90 -1.98 -7.99
N ASP A 160 5.58 -1.87 -7.80
CA ASP A 160 4.78 -3.04 -7.46
C ASP A 160 4.59 -3.92 -8.70
N ASP A 161 5.05 -5.16 -8.62
CA ASP A 161 4.82 -6.23 -9.60
C ASP A 161 4.03 -7.35 -8.91
N PHE A 162 2.86 -7.73 -9.45
CA PHE A 162 1.96 -8.67 -8.77
C PHE A 162 1.07 -9.48 -9.73
N SER A 163 0.38 -10.48 -9.18
CA SER A 163 -0.54 -11.39 -9.90
C SER A 163 0.06 -12.00 -11.18
N PRO A 164 1.20 -12.71 -11.10
CA PRO A 164 1.81 -13.32 -12.28
C PRO A 164 1.01 -14.52 -12.79
N VAL A 165 0.95 -14.65 -14.11
CA VAL A 165 0.39 -15.79 -14.85
C VAL A 165 1.44 -16.30 -15.82
N LEU A 166 1.85 -17.55 -15.66
CA LEU A 166 2.71 -18.24 -16.62
C LEU A 166 1.85 -18.89 -17.72
N ALA A 167 2.15 -18.60 -18.97
CA ALA A 167 1.54 -19.18 -20.15
C ALA A 167 2.63 -19.54 -21.17
N ASP A 168 3.00 -20.82 -21.19
CA ASP A 168 4.13 -21.35 -21.95
C ASP A 168 5.44 -20.59 -21.65
N ASP A 169 6.07 -20.01 -22.67
CA ASP A 169 7.29 -19.21 -22.57
C ASP A 169 7.01 -17.71 -22.34
N ARG A 170 5.81 -17.39 -21.85
CA ARG A 170 5.40 -16.03 -21.51
C ARG A 170 4.92 -15.95 -20.07
N ILE A 171 5.20 -14.82 -19.44
CA ILE A 171 4.64 -14.48 -18.14
C ILE A 171 3.98 -13.12 -18.26
N TYR A 172 2.72 -13.07 -17.83
CA TYR A 172 1.94 -11.84 -17.70
C TYR A 172 1.86 -11.47 -16.24
N PHE A 173 1.90 -10.20 -15.92
CA PHE A 173 1.80 -9.73 -14.53
C PHE A 173 1.35 -8.27 -14.52
N SER A 174 0.84 -7.80 -13.39
CA SER A 174 0.45 -6.41 -13.20
C SER A 174 1.65 -5.62 -12.70
N SER A 175 1.84 -4.40 -13.20
CA SER A 175 2.95 -3.55 -12.76
C SER A 175 2.59 -2.07 -12.74
N THR A 176 3.12 -1.36 -11.75
CA THR A 176 3.01 0.11 -11.59
C THR A 176 4.29 0.84 -12.02
N ARG A 177 5.07 0.22 -12.92
CA ARG A 177 6.30 0.77 -13.48
C ARG A 177 6.08 2.12 -14.17
N LYS A 178 7.17 2.85 -14.39
CA LYS A 178 7.11 4.14 -15.11
C LYS A 178 6.56 3.99 -16.54
N GLU A 179 6.77 2.82 -17.14
CA GLU A 179 6.29 2.45 -18.47
C GLU A 179 4.78 2.18 -18.54
N SER A 180 4.06 2.14 -17.39
CA SER A 180 2.60 2.04 -17.36
C SER A 180 1.95 3.28 -17.98
N THR A 181 0.77 3.09 -18.57
CA THR A 181 0.10 4.08 -19.44
C THR A 181 -0.50 5.25 -18.65
N GLY A 182 -1.12 5.00 -17.50
CA GLY A 182 -1.70 6.07 -16.67
C GLY A 182 -0.65 6.83 -15.84
N ASP A 183 -0.61 8.15 -15.95
CA ASP A 183 0.43 9.00 -15.32
C ASP A 183 0.09 9.53 -13.92
N ASP A 184 -1.17 9.46 -13.50
CA ASP A 184 -1.60 9.98 -12.20
C ASP A 184 -1.16 9.07 -11.06
N ALA A 185 -0.70 9.69 -9.97
CA ALA A 185 -0.47 8.98 -8.72
C ALA A 185 -1.82 8.63 -8.09
N ASN A 186 -2.05 7.34 -7.88
CA ASN A 186 -3.23 6.82 -7.22
C ASN A 186 -3.26 7.32 -5.77
N GLY A 187 -4.28 8.08 -5.38
CA GLY A 187 -4.41 8.63 -4.02
C GLY A 187 -4.53 7.56 -2.92
N VAL A 188 -4.84 6.31 -3.28
CA VAL A 188 -4.85 5.16 -2.38
C VAL A 188 -3.44 4.67 -2.08
N THR A 189 -2.59 4.44 -3.10
CA THR A 189 -1.31 3.74 -2.95
C THR A 189 -0.08 4.65 -3.10
N GLY A 190 -0.24 5.80 -3.76
CA GLY A 190 0.84 6.70 -4.16
C GLY A 190 1.61 6.24 -5.40
N MET A 191 1.13 5.20 -6.09
CA MET A 191 1.77 4.60 -7.28
C MET A 191 1.03 4.99 -8.55
N LYS A 192 1.66 4.83 -9.72
CA LYS A 192 0.95 4.96 -11.02
C LYS A 192 -0.15 3.90 -11.12
N SER A 193 -1.16 4.16 -11.95
CA SER A 193 -2.11 3.12 -12.39
C SER A 193 -1.34 1.89 -12.90
N GLY A 194 -1.82 0.71 -12.53
CA GLY A 194 -1.25 -0.54 -13.01
C GLY A 194 -1.54 -0.75 -14.48
N ASP A 195 -0.57 -1.34 -15.19
CA ASP A 195 -0.77 -1.93 -16.51
C ASP A 195 -0.46 -3.43 -16.40
N ILE A 196 -0.98 -4.21 -17.34
CA ILE A 196 -0.56 -5.59 -17.55
C ILE A 196 0.70 -5.58 -18.42
N PHE A 197 1.76 -6.17 -17.89
CA PHE A 197 3.04 -6.38 -18.54
C PHE A 197 3.18 -7.84 -18.97
N MET A 198 4.06 -8.05 -19.94
CA MET A 198 4.48 -9.36 -20.39
C MET A 198 6.00 -9.42 -20.49
N ALA A 199 6.56 -10.57 -20.15
CA ALA A 199 7.90 -10.97 -20.59
C ALA A 199 7.81 -12.32 -21.30
N GLU A 200 8.63 -12.51 -22.31
CA GLU A 200 8.72 -13.77 -23.07
C GLU A 200 10.16 -14.25 -23.17
N LYS A 201 10.38 -15.55 -23.36
CA LYS A 201 11.71 -16.06 -23.67
C LYS A 201 12.07 -15.83 -25.14
N ASP A 202 13.36 -15.62 -25.40
CA ASP A 202 13.94 -15.67 -26.74
C ASP A 202 14.14 -17.13 -27.21
N GLU A 203 14.60 -17.30 -28.45
CA GLU A 203 14.89 -18.61 -29.07
C GLU A 203 15.94 -19.43 -28.29
N LYS A 204 16.71 -18.80 -27.41
CA LYS A 204 17.73 -19.44 -26.56
C LYS A 204 17.19 -19.72 -25.15
N GLY A 205 15.89 -19.54 -24.91
CA GLY A 205 15.24 -19.76 -23.63
C GLY A 205 15.52 -18.68 -22.59
N LYS A 206 16.10 -17.53 -22.96
CA LYS A 206 16.37 -16.42 -22.04
C LYS A 206 15.20 -15.46 -22.00
N TRP A 207 14.78 -15.05 -20.81
CA TRP A 207 13.76 -14.02 -20.65
C TRP A 207 14.20 -12.70 -21.29
N LYS A 208 13.30 -12.08 -22.05
CA LYS A 208 13.41 -10.70 -22.51
C LYS A 208 12.90 -9.74 -21.45
N ARG A 209 13.27 -8.47 -21.59
CA ARG A 209 12.86 -7.43 -20.65
C ARG A 209 11.34 -7.29 -20.67
N PRO A 210 10.67 -7.20 -19.50
CA PRO A 210 9.23 -7.01 -19.48
C PRO A 210 8.82 -5.71 -20.17
N VAL A 211 7.74 -5.76 -20.93
CA VAL A 211 7.13 -4.63 -21.63
C VAL A 211 5.62 -4.60 -21.34
N PRO A 212 4.96 -3.43 -21.39
CA PRO A 212 3.51 -3.36 -21.35
C PRO A 212 2.90 -4.21 -22.46
N VAL A 213 1.80 -4.90 -22.17
CA VAL A 213 1.05 -5.62 -23.19
C VAL A 213 0.54 -4.63 -24.24
N GLU A 214 0.83 -4.91 -25.51
CA GLU A 214 0.36 -4.11 -26.63
C GLU A 214 -1.09 -4.41 -27.01
N GLY A 215 -1.77 -3.40 -27.53
CA GLY A 215 -3.14 -3.50 -28.01
C GLY A 215 -4.15 -2.81 -27.09
N GLY A 216 -5.36 -3.36 -26.99
CA GLY A 216 -6.48 -2.70 -26.32
C GLY A 216 -6.73 -3.10 -24.85
N VAL A 217 -5.72 -3.68 -24.19
CA VAL A 217 -5.79 -4.13 -22.79
C VAL A 217 -5.54 -2.96 -21.83
N ASN A 218 -4.38 -2.33 -21.93
CA ASN A 218 -3.96 -1.24 -21.05
C ASN A 218 -4.58 0.10 -21.47
N THR A 219 -4.93 0.92 -20.49
CA THR A 219 -5.49 2.27 -20.70
C THR A 219 -4.90 3.26 -19.68
N ALA A 220 -5.44 4.47 -19.60
CA ALA A 220 -5.05 5.40 -18.53
C ALA A 220 -5.60 4.99 -17.13
N TYR A 221 -6.53 4.04 -17.09
CA TYR A 221 -7.08 3.49 -15.84
C TYR A 221 -6.14 2.45 -15.22
N ASP A 222 -6.52 1.91 -14.07
CA ASP A 222 -5.73 0.92 -13.36
C ASP A 222 -6.18 -0.50 -13.78
N GLU A 223 -5.33 -1.17 -14.58
CA GLU A 223 -5.48 -2.54 -15.00
C GLU A 223 -4.56 -3.51 -14.24
N GLY A 224 -5.08 -4.69 -13.94
CA GLY A 224 -4.26 -5.72 -13.30
C GLY A 224 -4.98 -7.03 -13.05
N ALA A 225 -4.33 -7.88 -12.25
CA ALA A 225 -4.81 -9.19 -11.83
C ALA A 225 -5.36 -10.03 -13.01
N CYS A 226 -4.57 -10.14 -14.09
CA CYS A 226 -4.99 -10.88 -15.26
C CYS A 226 -5.03 -12.39 -15.01
N ALA A 227 -5.87 -13.08 -15.78
CA ALA A 227 -5.93 -14.53 -15.94
C ALA A 227 -6.09 -14.84 -17.44
N LEU A 228 -5.66 -16.03 -17.85
CA LEU A 228 -5.75 -16.48 -19.24
C LEU A 228 -6.65 -17.70 -19.35
N SER A 229 -7.39 -17.80 -20.46
CA SER A 229 -8.08 -19.03 -20.84
C SER A 229 -7.07 -20.17 -21.08
N PRO A 230 -7.49 -21.45 -21.00
CA PRO A 230 -6.57 -22.59 -21.18
C PRO A 230 -5.85 -22.60 -22.54
N ASP A 231 -6.47 -22.07 -23.59
CA ASP A 231 -5.87 -21.93 -24.92
C ASP A 231 -5.00 -20.66 -25.06
N GLY A 232 -4.92 -19.85 -24.00
CA GLY A 232 -4.18 -18.60 -23.95
C GLY A 232 -4.69 -17.52 -24.90
N LYS A 233 -5.89 -17.67 -25.49
CA LYS A 233 -6.42 -16.71 -26.49
C LYS A 233 -7.29 -15.61 -25.89
N THR A 234 -7.78 -15.81 -24.67
CA THR A 234 -8.60 -14.84 -23.94
C THR A 234 -7.92 -14.46 -22.65
N MET A 235 -7.80 -13.16 -22.39
CA MET A 235 -7.34 -12.60 -21.13
C MET A 235 -8.53 -12.00 -20.40
N TYR A 236 -8.71 -12.38 -19.15
CA TYR A 236 -9.61 -11.74 -18.21
C TYR A 236 -8.79 -10.91 -17.25
N PHE A 237 -9.22 -9.70 -16.90
CA PHE A 237 -8.48 -8.83 -16.00
C PHE A 237 -9.38 -7.83 -15.32
N THR A 238 -8.91 -7.24 -14.22
CA THR A 238 -9.62 -6.15 -13.55
C THR A 238 -9.25 -4.82 -14.18
N ARG A 239 -10.23 -3.94 -14.37
CA ARG A 239 -10.02 -2.52 -14.66
C ARG A 239 -10.77 -1.67 -13.64
N CYS A 240 -10.05 -0.83 -12.92
CA CYS A 240 -10.59 0.11 -11.95
C CYS A 240 -10.67 1.49 -12.60
N ARG A 241 -11.90 1.90 -12.94
CA ARG A 241 -12.15 3.22 -13.53
C ARG A 241 -12.29 4.28 -12.44
N TRP A 242 -11.82 5.48 -12.72
CA TRP A 242 -12.03 6.63 -11.85
C TRP A 242 -13.19 7.49 -12.38
N ASP A 243 -14.03 8.00 -11.47
CA ASP A 243 -15.10 8.97 -11.76
C ASP A 243 -15.13 10.00 -10.64
N ALA A 244 -15.21 11.29 -10.99
CA ALA A 244 -15.16 12.39 -10.04
C ALA A 244 -16.32 12.39 -9.01
N ARG A 245 -17.42 11.68 -9.30
CA ARG A 245 -18.63 11.70 -8.47
C ARG A 245 -18.77 10.52 -7.54
N TYR A 246 -18.18 9.37 -7.85
CA TYR A 246 -18.24 8.17 -7.02
C TYR A 246 -17.17 7.16 -7.44
N PRO A 247 -16.59 6.39 -6.51
CA PRO A 247 -15.65 5.33 -6.87
C PRO A 247 -16.36 4.27 -7.73
N ARG A 248 -15.77 3.90 -8.87
CA ARG A 248 -16.22 2.71 -9.59
C ARG A 248 -15.48 1.51 -9.03
N MET A 249 -16.24 0.47 -8.70
CA MET A 249 -15.66 -0.80 -8.29
C MET A 249 -14.86 -1.41 -9.44
N ALA A 250 -13.90 -2.26 -9.10
CA ALA A 250 -13.18 -3.06 -10.07
C ALA A 250 -14.19 -3.85 -10.93
N GLU A 251 -14.08 -3.72 -12.24
CA GLU A 251 -14.86 -4.45 -13.22
C GLU A 251 -13.96 -5.48 -13.90
N ILE A 252 -14.53 -6.63 -14.25
CA ILE A 252 -13.80 -7.64 -15.02
C ILE A 252 -13.97 -7.31 -16.51
N TYR A 253 -12.86 -7.14 -17.22
CA TYR A 253 -12.80 -6.99 -18.66
C TYR A 253 -12.21 -8.26 -19.27
N GLN A 254 -12.52 -8.48 -20.53
CA GLN A 254 -11.92 -9.53 -21.33
C GLN A 254 -11.35 -8.94 -22.62
N SER A 255 -10.23 -9.49 -23.09
CA SER A 255 -9.67 -9.23 -24.41
C SER A 255 -9.27 -10.55 -25.07
N THR A 256 -9.41 -10.62 -26.38
CA THR A 256 -8.97 -11.76 -27.19
C THR A 256 -7.79 -11.36 -28.05
N ARG A 257 -6.85 -12.28 -28.29
CA ARG A 257 -5.73 -12.04 -29.20
C ARG A 257 -5.80 -12.87 -30.46
N THR A 258 -5.37 -12.26 -31.56
CA THR A 258 -4.93 -12.94 -32.79
C THR A 258 -3.43 -12.71 -32.89
N ASP A 259 -2.65 -13.79 -32.81
CA ASP A 259 -1.18 -13.76 -32.73
C ASP A 259 -0.62 -13.07 -31.47
N ALA A 260 0.17 -12.02 -31.63
CA ALA A 260 0.90 -11.37 -30.57
C ALA A 260 0.17 -10.16 -29.93
N THR A 261 -0.86 -9.63 -30.59
CA THR A 261 -1.53 -8.39 -30.16
C THR A 261 -2.90 -8.68 -29.55
N TRP A 262 -3.19 -8.04 -28.41
CA TRP A 262 -4.49 -8.15 -27.76
C TRP A 262 -5.49 -7.16 -28.36
N GLY A 263 -6.70 -7.63 -28.63
CA GLY A 263 -7.79 -6.81 -29.15
C GLY A 263 -8.31 -5.80 -28.14
N GLN A 264 -9.28 -5.00 -28.59
CA GLN A 264 -9.98 -4.06 -27.72
C GLN A 264 -10.70 -4.79 -26.59
N ALA A 265 -10.38 -4.44 -25.35
CA ALA A 265 -11.02 -5.04 -24.20
C ALA A 265 -12.51 -4.63 -24.10
N THR A 266 -13.35 -5.60 -23.75
CA THR A 266 -14.78 -5.42 -23.52
C THR A 266 -15.14 -5.85 -22.10
N LEU A 267 -16.20 -5.26 -21.53
CA LEU A 267 -16.68 -5.65 -20.20
C LEU A 267 -17.11 -7.12 -20.23
N CYS A 268 -16.57 -7.93 -19.31
CA CYS A 268 -16.94 -9.33 -19.17
C CYS A 268 -18.31 -9.42 -18.49
N GLN A 269 -19.33 -9.84 -19.24
CA GLN A 269 -20.66 -10.09 -18.69
C GLN A 269 -20.63 -11.41 -17.93
N LEU A 270 -20.72 -11.34 -16.60
CA LEU A 270 -20.92 -12.53 -15.77
C LEU A 270 -22.39 -12.96 -15.92
N SER A 271 -22.62 -14.21 -16.33
CA SER A 271 -23.97 -14.78 -16.33
C SER A 271 -24.52 -14.76 -14.90
N LYS A 272 -25.77 -14.28 -14.75
CA LYS A 272 -26.51 -14.33 -13.49
C LYS A 272 -26.97 -15.74 -13.17
#